data_AF-A0A352PUV3-F1
#
_entry.id   AF-A0A352PUV3-F1
#
_cell.length_a   1.000
_cell.length_b   1.000
_cell.length_c   1.000
_cell.angle_alpha   90.00
_cell.angle_beta   90.00
_cell.angle_gamma   90.00
#
_symmetry.space_group_name_H-M   'P 1'
#
loop_
_entity.id
_entity.type
_entity.pdbx_description
1 polymer ?
#
loop_
_entity_poly.entity_id
_entity_poly.type
_entity_poly.pdbx_seq_one_letter_code
_entity_poly.pdbx_strand_id
1 'polypeptide(L)'
;MENTRKFNTVLETIAWGALFLLWGITEMFTSLPDGTGALGVGVILVGLNLVLLWKGLPMNGFTGTMGILALVLGGLLLAQPLLHLSFELPIFAILLLVVGVILLGRALLLNRNEG
;
A
#
# COMPACT_ATOMS: atom_id res chain seq x y z
N MET A 1 4.31 -0.48 -27.72
CA MET A 1 4.39 0.58 -26.69
C MET A 1 3.01 1.15 -26.33
N GLU A 2 2.11 1.38 -27.29
CA GLU A 2 0.77 1.94 -27.03
C GLU A 2 -0.14 1.02 -26.18
N ASN A 3 -0.17 -0.29 -26.46
CA ASN A 3 -0.98 -1.25 -25.69
C ASN A 3 -0.60 -1.31 -24.21
N THR A 4 0.69 -1.19 -23.92
CA THR A 4 1.23 -1.17 -22.55
C THR A 4 0.77 0.07 -21.78
N ARG A 5 0.82 1.24 -22.42
CA ARG A 5 0.36 2.50 -21.81
C ARG A 5 -1.14 2.45 -21.55
N LYS A 6 -1.92 1.96 -22.53
CA LYS A 6 -3.38 1.77 -22.39
C LYS A 6 -3.72 0.83 -21.24
N PHE A 7 -3.02 -0.29 -21.11
CA PHE A 7 -3.22 -1.23 -20.00
C PHE A 7 -2.92 -0.58 -18.64
N ASN A 8 -1.80 0.14 -18.51
CA ASN A 8 -1.47 0.84 -17.26
C ASN A 8 -2.56 1.85 -16.87
N THR A 9 -3.02 2.68 -17.81
CA THR A 9 -4.07 3.67 -17.55
C THR A 9 -5.40 3.02 -17.14
N VAL A 10 -5.78 1.90 -17.78
CA VAL A 10 -6.98 1.16 -17.39
C VAL A 10 -6.84 0.60 -15.98
N LEU A 11 -5.69 0.00 -15.65
CA LEU A 11 -5.45 -0.58 -14.34
C LEU A 11 -5.42 0.48 -13.22
N GLU A 12 -4.79 1.64 -13.48
CA GLU A 12 -4.83 2.80 -12.58
C GLU A 12 -6.25 3.30 -12.39
N THR A 13 -7.05 3.41 -13.47
CA THR A 13 -8.46 3.80 -13.39
C THR A 13 -9.26 2.84 -12.52
N ILE A 14 -9.06 1.53 -12.68
CA ILE A 14 -9.71 0.51 -11.85
C ILE A 14 -9.27 0.65 -10.38
N ALA A 15 -7.98 0.86 -10.11
CA ALA A 15 -7.48 1.04 -8.76
C ALA A 15 -8.09 2.28 -8.08
N TRP A 16 -8.18 3.41 -8.79
CA TRP A 16 -8.85 4.60 -8.29
C TRP A 16 -10.34 4.37 -8.03
N GLY A 17 -11.05 3.70 -8.95
CA GLY A 17 -12.45 3.32 -8.74
C GLY A 17 -12.65 2.45 -7.49
N ALA A 18 -11.77 1.45 -7.29
CA ALA A 18 -11.79 0.60 -6.11
C ALA A 18 -11.49 1.39 -4.82
N LEU A 19 -10.56 2.35 -4.86
CA LEU A 19 -10.25 3.22 -3.72
C LEU A 19 -11.46 4.04 -3.30
N PHE A 20 -12.15 4.67 -4.25
CA PHE A 20 -13.34 5.46 -3.95
C PHE A 20 -14.50 4.61 -3.43
N LEU A 21 -14.71 3.41 -4.00
CA LEU A 21 -15.71 2.47 -3.50
C LEU A 21 -15.41 2.05 -2.06
N LEU A 22 -14.18 1.64 -1.79
CA LEU A 22 -13.75 1.28 -0.45
C LEU A 22 -13.95 2.45 0.53
N TRP A 23 -13.50 3.64 0.16
CA TRP A 23 -13.60 4.81 1.04
C TRP A 23 -15.06 5.17 1.31
N GLY A 24 -15.91 5.14 0.27
CA GLY A 24 -17.35 5.34 0.43
C GLY A 24 -17.97 4.32 1.38
N ILE A 25 -17.60 3.04 1.27
CA ILE A 25 -18.06 1.99 2.19
C ILE A 25 -17.60 2.28 3.63
N THR A 26 -16.34 2.65 3.84
CA THR A 26 -15.83 2.92 5.20
C THR A 26 -16.50 4.11 5.87
N GLU A 27 -16.89 5.12 5.10
CA GLU A 27 -17.65 6.28 5.60
C GLU A 27 -19.12 5.92 5.87
N MET A 28 -19.72 5.06 5.06
CA MET A 28 -21.11 4.63 5.24
C MET A 28 -21.29 3.70 6.44
N PHE A 29 -20.27 2.91 6.78
CA PHE A 29 -20.32 1.91 7.84
C PHE A 29 -19.30 2.22 8.95
N THR A 30 -19.71 3.07 9.90
CA THR A 30 -18.89 3.44 11.07
C THR A 30 -18.67 2.29 12.07
N SER A 31 -19.33 1.15 11.87
CA SER A 31 -19.12 -0.08 12.65
C SER A 31 -17.88 -0.87 12.22
N LEU A 32 -17.22 -0.48 11.12
CA LEU A 32 -15.99 -1.13 10.67
C LEU A 32 -14.85 -0.82 11.65
N PRO A 33 -14.00 -1.82 11.96
CA PRO A 33 -12.87 -1.60 12.84
C PRO A 33 -11.89 -0.55 12.30
N ASP A 34 -11.26 0.19 13.22
CA ASP A 34 -10.21 1.15 12.89
C ASP A 34 -9.10 0.51 12.08
N GLY A 35 -8.69 1.20 11.01
CA GLY A 35 -7.68 0.69 10.08
C GLY A 35 -8.22 -0.14 8.91
N THR A 36 -9.51 -0.49 8.87
CA THR A 36 -10.10 -1.21 7.71
C THR A 36 -9.88 -0.45 6.40
N GLY A 37 -10.13 0.86 6.39
CA GLY A 37 -9.90 1.71 5.23
C GLY A 37 -8.44 1.74 4.81
N ALA A 38 -7.53 2.00 5.76
CA ALA A 38 -6.09 2.01 5.50
C ALA A 38 -5.59 0.65 4.96
N LEU A 39 -6.06 -0.46 5.53
CA LEU A 39 -5.70 -1.79 5.07
C LEU A 39 -6.18 -2.02 3.63
N GLY A 40 -7.44 -1.70 3.34
CA GLY A 40 -7.99 -1.86 1.99
C GLY A 40 -7.28 -0.98 0.96
N VAL A 41 -6.94 0.26 1.30
CA VAL A 41 -6.12 1.15 0.45
C VAL A 41 -4.77 0.49 0.16
N GLY A 42 -4.13 -0.07 1.19
CA GLY A 42 -2.90 -0.81 1.06
C GLY A 42 -3.01 -2.01 0.11
N VAL A 43 -4.06 -2.82 0.26
CA VAL A 43 -4.32 -3.98 -0.61
C VAL A 43 -4.48 -3.55 -2.07
N ILE A 44 -5.24 -2.48 -2.33
CA ILE A 44 -5.47 -1.99 -3.70
C ILE A 44 -4.17 -1.49 -4.34
N LEU A 45 -3.42 -0.64 -3.63
CA LEU A 45 -2.20 -0.04 -4.17
C LEU A 45 -1.06 -1.05 -4.33
N VAL A 46 -0.89 -1.98 -3.38
CA VAL A 46 0.09 -3.06 -3.51
C VAL A 46 -0.33 -4.04 -4.60
N GLY A 47 -1.63 -4.38 -4.70
CA GLY A 47 -2.16 -5.21 -5.76
C GLY A 47 -1.93 -4.63 -7.15
N LEU A 48 -2.18 -3.32 -7.33
CA LEU A 48 -1.86 -2.59 -8.56
C LEU A 48 -0.37 -2.76 -8.92
N ASN A 49 0.53 -2.48 -7.97
CA ASN A 49 1.97 -2.58 -8.22
C ASN A 49 2.41 -4.03 -8.49
N LEU A 50 1.82 -5.01 -7.81
CA LEU A 50 2.15 -6.43 -8.01
C LEU A 50 1.79 -6.91 -9.43
N VAL A 51 0.63 -6.50 -9.95
CA VAL A 51 0.22 -6.79 -11.33
C VAL A 51 1.18 -6.12 -12.33
N LEU A 52 1.59 -4.87 -12.07
CA LEU A 52 2.58 -4.18 -12.91
C LEU A 52 3.94 -4.89 -12.88
N LEU A 53 4.38 -5.40 -11.71
CA LEU A 53 5.61 -6.20 -11.57
C LEU A 53 5.59 -7.43 -12.48
N TRP A 54 4.52 -8.22 -12.38
CA TRP A 54 4.38 -9.47 -13.11
C TRP A 54 4.29 -9.26 -14.62
N LYS A 55 3.83 -8.10 -15.05
CA LYS A 55 3.77 -7.70 -16.46
C LYS A 55 5.04 -7.01 -16.95
N GLY A 56 6.05 -6.82 -16.10
CA GLY A 56 7.29 -6.12 -16.44
C GLY A 56 7.08 -4.64 -16.79
N LEU A 57 6.03 -4.03 -16.25
CA LEU A 57 5.66 -2.64 -16.54
C LEU A 57 6.30 -1.68 -15.53
N PRO A 58 6.58 -0.43 -15.93
CA PRO A 58 7.15 0.55 -15.03
C PRO A 58 6.19 0.80 -13.86
N MET A 59 6.67 0.52 -12.66
CA MET A 59 5.97 0.82 -11.42
C MET A 59 6.09 2.29 -11.07
N ASN A 60 5.07 2.83 -10.42
CA ASN A 60 5.21 4.07 -9.69
C ASN A 60 5.67 3.77 -8.27
N GLY A 61 6.95 4.04 -7.96
CA GLY A 61 7.51 3.81 -6.62
C GLY A 61 6.74 4.53 -5.50
N PHE A 62 6.04 5.62 -5.81
CA PHE A 62 5.18 6.32 -4.86
C PHE A 62 3.95 5.49 -4.47
N THR A 63 3.23 4.91 -5.43
CA THR A 63 2.02 4.11 -5.13
C THR A 63 2.40 2.81 -4.41
N GLY A 64 3.54 2.20 -4.75
CA GLY A 64 4.06 1.05 -4.03
C GLY A 64 4.39 1.36 -2.57
N THR A 65 5.12 2.45 -2.32
CA THR A 65 5.50 2.88 -0.96
C THR A 65 4.26 3.23 -0.14
N MET A 66 3.34 4.03 -0.69
CA MET A 66 2.09 4.38 -0.01
C MET A 66 1.22 3.15 0.28
N GLY A 67 1.16 2.20 -0.66
CA GLY A 67 0.46 0.93 -0.45
C GLY A 67 1.01 0.12 0.71
N ILE A 68 2.34 0.00 0.80
CA ILE A 68 3.00 -0.71 1.92
C ILE A 68 2.73 0.00 3.25
N LEU A 69 2.86 1.33 3.30
CA LEU A 69 2.58 2.10 4.50
C LEU A 69 1.12 1.97 4.95
N ALA A 70 0.18 2.01 3.99
CA ALA A 70 -1.24 1.83 4.27
C ALA A 70 -1.56 0.41 4.77
N LEU A 71 -0.94 -0.62 4.19
CA LEU A 71 -1.05 -2.01 4.69
C LEU A 71 -0.53 -2.15 6.11
N VAL A 72 0.66 -1.61 6.41
CA VAL A 72 1.24 -1.70 7.75
C VAL A 72 0.39 -0.94 8.74
N LEU A 73 -0.03 0.28 8.42
CA LEU A 73 -0.88 1.10 9.29
C LEU A 73 -2.21 0.41 9.57
N GLY A 74 -2.93 0.01 8.50
CA GLY A 74 -4.23 -0.63 8.63
C GLY A 74 -4.14 -1.98 9.35
N GLY A 75 -3.14 -2.79 9.01
CA GLY A 75 -2.90 -4.07 9.67
C GLY A 75 -2.57 -3.92 11.15
N LEU A 76 -1.78 -2.91 11.51
CA LEU A 76 -1.42 -2.64 12.89
C LEU A 76 -2.63 -2.18 13.72
N LEU A 77 -3.44 -1.26 13.18
CA LEU A 77 -4.67 -0.79 13.82
C LEU A 77 -5.67 -1.93 14.02
N LEU A 78 -5.82 -2.81 13.02
CA LEU A 78 -6.70 -3.98 13.12
C LEU A 78 -6.17 -5.06 14.08
N ALA A 79 -4.84 -5.19 14.19
CA ALA A 79 -4.20 -6.17 15.06
C ALA A 79 -4.16 -5.72 16.53
N GLN A 80 -4.23 -4.41 16.81
CA GLN A 80 -4.09 -3.88 18.18
C GLN A 80 -5.12 -4.47 19.16
N PRO A 81 -6.44 -4.55 18.83
CA PRO A 81 -7.42 -5.20 19.71
C PRO A 81 -7.17 -6.70 19.83
N LEU A 82 -6.78 -7.36 18.74
CA LEU A 82 -6.55 -8.81 18.69
C LEU A 82 -5.35 -9.25 19.54
N LEU A 83 -4.29 -8.44 19.54
CA LEU A 83 -3.04 -8.73 20.25
C LEU A 83 -3.08 -8.30 21.72
N HIS A 84 -4.21 -7.77 22.21
CA HIS A 84 -4.37 -7.26 23.57
C HIS A 84 -3.24 -6.30 23.99
N LEU A 85 -2.72 -5.52 23.02
CA LEU A 85 -1.61 -4.60 23.28
C LEU A 85 -2.13 -3.48 24.17
N SER A 86 -1.76 -3.53 25.44
CA SER A 86 -2.19 -2.55 26.44
C SER A 86 -1.43 -1.23 26.35
N PHE A 87 -0.43 -1.16 25.46
CA PHE A 87 0.40 0.02 25.25
C PHE A 87 0.05 0.71 23.93
N GLU A 88 0.14 2.04 23.93
CA GLU A 88 0.05 2.84 22.71
C GLU A 88 1.20 2.47 21.78
N LEU A 89 0.87 1.88 20.63
CA LEU A 89 1.86 1.59 19.60
C LEU A 89 2.41 2.92 19.06
N PRO A 90 3.74 3.10 18.97
CA PRO A 90 4.33 4.29 18.38
C PRO A 90 4.20 4.21 16.86
N ILE A 91 2.98 4.39 16.34
CA ILE A 91 2.61 4.22 14.93
C ILE A 91 3.58 5.00 14.03
N PHE A 92 3.86 6.25 14.38
CA PHE A 92 4.79 7.09 13.64
C PHE A 92 6.21 6.50 13.55
N ALA A 93 6.74 5.96 14.66
CA ALA A 93 8.06 5.32 14.68
C ALA A 93 8.08 4.05 13.81
N ILE A 94 7.00 3.26 13.83
CA ILE A 94 6.85 2.07 12.99
C ILE A 94 6.82 2.46 11.51
N LEU A 95 6.07 3.50 11.15
CA LEU A 95 6.05 4.00 9.77
C LEU A 95 7.42 4.50 9.31
N LEU A 96 8.15 5.23 10.16
CA LEU A 96 9.52 5.65 9.87
C LEU A 96 10.47 4.46 9.66
N LEU A 97 10.36 3.41 10.48
CA LEU A 97 11.13 2.19 10.29
C LEU A 97 10.82 1.53 8.95
N VAL A 98 9.53 1.42 8.58
CA VAL A 98 9.11 0.87 7.29
C VAL A 98 9.65 1.70 6.12
N VAL A 99 9.55 3.02 6.18
CA VAL A 99 10.14 3.92 5.17
C VAL A 99 11.65 3.70 5.08
N GLY A 100 12.35 3.65 6.22
CA GLY A 100 13.80 3.40 6.27
C GLY A 100 14.18 2.09 5.60
N VAL A 101 13.47 1.00 5.90
CA VAL A 101 13.68 -0.32 5.28
C VAL A 101 13.43 -0.28 3.77
N ILE A 102 12.37 0.38 3.32
CA ILE A 102 12.07 0.54 1.88
C ILE A 102 13.20 1.29 1.17
N LEU A 103 13.69 2.39 1.75
CA LEU A 103 14.76 3.19 1.16
C LEU A 103 16.08 2.42 1.10
N LEU A 104 16.44 1.71 2.17
CA LEU A 104 17.64 0.86 2.20
C LEU A 104 17.55 -0.28 1.19
N GLY A 105 16.41 -0.98 1.14
CA GLY A 105 16.18 -2.03 0.15
C GLY A 105 16.30 -1.52 -1.29
N ARG A 106 15.74 -0.34 -1.57
CA ARG A 106 15.86 0.30 -2.89
C ARG A 106 17.31 0.66 -3.22
N ALA A 107 18.05 1.23 -2.28
CA ALA A 107 19.46 1.57 -2.48
C ALA A 107 20.30 0.32 -2.81
N LEU A 108 20.05 -0.80 -2.11
CA LEU A 108 20.74 -2.07 -2.38
C LEU A 108 20.39 -2.66 -3.75
N LEU A 109 19.13 -2.57 -4.18
CA LEU A 109 18.69 -3.06 -5.50
C LEU A 109 19.26 -2.23 -6.65
N LEU A 110 19.37 -0.90 -6.48
CA LEU A 110 20.00 -0.03 -7.47
C LEU A 110 21.48 -0.38 -7.62
N ASN A 111 22.21 -0.53 -6.51
CA ASN A 111 23.64 -0.89 -6.53
C ASN A 111 23.90 -2.24 -7.20
N ARG A 112 22.99 -3.21 -7.08
CA ARG A 112 23.13 -4.53 -7.70
C ARG A 112 22.98 -4.50 -9.23
N ASN A 113 22.27 -3.52 -9.80
CA ASN A 113 22.10 -3.44 -11.25
C ASN A 113 23.26 -2.70 -11.94
N GLU A 114 24.18 -2.11 -11.18
CA GLU A 114 25.35 -1.37 -11.68
C GLU A 114 26.66 -2.19 -11.64
N GLY A 115 26.66 -3.39 -11.04
CA GLY A 115 27.83 -4.29 -10.95
C GLY A 115 27.60 -5.63 -11.65
#